data_AF-E3QJF3-F1
#
_entry.id   AF-E3QJF3-F1
#
_cell.length_a   1.000
_cell.length_b   1.000
_cell.length_c   1.000
_cell.angle_alpha   90.00
_cell.angle_beta   90.00
_cell.angle_gamma   90.00
#
_symmetry.space_group_name_H-M   'P 1'
#
loop_
_entity.id
_entity.type
_entity.pdbx_description
1 polymer ?
#
loop_
_entity_poly.entity_id
_entity_poly.type
_entity_poly.pdbx_seq_one_letter_code
_entity_poly.pdbx_strand_id
1 'polypeptide(L)'
;MAVISRLSQLTEDQKRMCDDLLTVLIQRNHPIDPPTLEEVREEFWTRVFKSNWTTSNLNIAPVKLPKRTNDESALLIGTLNQNVPKNGSVPGYRRSDQPVLLKVSMKIDPQLDVPVASFFWVDQQGHRGSELSNASIDIEGDLTLDEAKVEVGLHYDTNEKERVGGWNWSKVTYWGRARLINIAQGIITAAGEDVEELKPVRLVQEHWMHTEDSPQNSLSQVDGLEGVVNV
;
A
#
# COMPACT_ATOMS: atom_id res chain seq x y z
N MET A 1 -2.84 25.70 33.32
CA MET A 1 -2.50 24.83 32.17
C MET A 1 -2.15 25.72 31.00
N ALA A 2 -1.04 25.48 30.33
CA ALA A 2 -0.67 26.21 29.12
C ALA A 2 -1.48 25.65 27.94
N VAL A 3 -1.86 26.51 26.99
CA VAL A 3 -2.48 26.06 25.73
C VAL A 3 -1.44 26.20 24.62
N ILE A 4 -1.09 25.06 24.02
CA ILE A 4 -0.21 25.00 22.85
C ILE A 4 -1.12 24.88 21.62
N SER A 5 -1.04 25.86 20.74
CA SER A 5 -1.88 26.00 19.55
C SER A 5 -1.07 26.12 18.25
N ARG A 6 0.26 26.27 18.33
CA ARG A 6 1.13 26.39 17.16
C ARG A 6 2.57 25.96 17.45
N LEU A 7 3.27 25.56 16.38
CA LEU A 7 4.65 25.09 16.42
C LEU A 7 5.63 26.11 17.04
N SER A 8 5.40 27.42 16.82
CA SER A 8 6.29 28.48 17.34
C SER A 8 6.29 28.61 18.88
N GLN A 9 5.38 27.92 19.58
CA GLN A 9 5.35 27.87 21.04
C GLN A 9 6.24 26.75 21.61
N LEU A 10 6.77 25.87 20.76
CA LEU A 10 7.63 24.76 21.16
C LEU A 10 9.09 25.18 21.16
N THR A 11 9.84 24.72 22.15
CA THR A 11 11.32 24.77 22.13
C THR A 11 11.87 23.81 21.07
N GLU A 12 13.13 23.97 20.68
CA GLU A 12 13.77 23.05 19.71
C GLU A 12 13.73 21.58 20.16
N ASP A 13 13.95 21.32 21.45
CA ASP A 13 13.86 19.96 22.00
C ASP A 13 12.42 19.42 21.91
N GLN A 14 11.42 20.25 22.17
CA GLN A 14 10.00 19.87 22.05
C GLN A 14 9.59 19.61 20.60
N LYS A 15 10.17 20.31 19.63
CA LYS A 15 9.94 20.03 18.20
C LYS A 15 10.48 18.67 17.78
N ARG A 16 11.49 18.15 18.48
CA ARG A 16 12.14 16.85 18.22
C ARG A 16 11.58 15.71 19.09
N MET A 17 10.62 16.01 19.97
CA MET A 17 10.11 15.03 20.95
C MET A 17 9.38 13.82 20.35
N CYS A 18 9.09 13.85 19.05
CA CYS A 18 8.41 12.76 18.33
C CYS A 18 9.32 12.08 17.30
N ASP A 19 10.62 12.42 17.26
CA ASP A 19 11.54 11.91 16.24
C ASP A 19 11.65 10.37 16.26
N ASP A 20 11.47 9.75 17.43
CA ASP A 20 11.34 8.29 17.59
C ASP A 20 10.13 7.73 16.81
N LEU A 21 8.96 8.36 16.96
CA LEU A 21 7.74 7.97 16.24
C LEU A 21 7.88 8.22 14.73
N LEU A 22 8.49 9.34 14.34
CA LEU A 22 8.67 9.71 12.95
C LEU A 22 9.68 8.78 12.25
N THR A 23 10.71 8.32 12.95
CA THR A 23 11.65 7.34 12.42
C THR A 23 10.95 6.03 12.07
N VAL A 24 10.08 5.52 12.96
CA VAL A 24 9.29 4.31 12.67
C VAL A 24 8.27 4.59 11.56
N LEU A 25 7.63 5.76 11.55
CA LEU A 25 6.71 6.15 10.49
C LEU A 25 7.37 6.11 9.11
N ILE A 26 8.58 6.65 8.98
CA ILE A 26 9.36 6.63 7.73
C ILE A 26 9.57 5.20 7.27
N GLN A 27 10.07 4.33 8.16
CA GLN A 27 10.31 2.92 7.87
C GLN A 27 9.06 2.18 7.43
N ARG A 28 7.89 2.51 8.00
CA ARG A 28 6.62 1.83 7.68
C ARG A 28 5.92 2.40 6.46
N ASN A 29 6.04 3.70 6.17
CA ASN A 29 5.31 4.34 5.07
C ASN A 29 6.08 4.41 3.76
N HIS A 30 7.41 4.40 3.82
CA HIS A 30 8.27 4.66 2.66
C HIS A 30 9.28 3.52 2.49
N PRO A 31 8.83 2.33 2.04
CA PRO A 31 9.73 1.19 1.80
C PRO A 31 10.69 1.43 0.63
N ILE A 32 10.33 2.35 -0.28
CA ILE A 32 11.12 2.77 -1.43
C ILE A 32 11.32 4.28 -1.29
N ASP A 33 12.57 4.73 -1.30
CA ASP A 33 12.99 6.13 -1.21
C ASP A 33 12.42 6.89 0.01
N PRO A 34 12.90 6.57 1.23
CA PRO A 34 12.43 7.23 2.44
C PRO A 34 12.79 8.73 2.46
N PRO A 35 11.85 9.61 2.82
CA PRO A 35 12.15 11.02 3.04
C PRO A 35 13.06 11.19 4.26
N THR A 36 13.71 12.35 4.34
CA THR A 36 14.51 12.70 5.52
C THR A 36 13.61 12.91 6.74
N LEU A 37 14.18 12.71 7.93
CA LEU A 37 13.47 12.96 9.19
C LEU A 37 12.99 14.43 9.31
N GLU A 38 13.73 15.38 8.72
CA GLU A 38 13.36 16.80 8.75
C GLU A 38 12.07 17.07 7.95
N GLU A 39 11.99 16.55 6.72
CA GLU A 39 10.81 16.71 5.86
C GLU A 39 9.56 16.12 6.53
N VAL A 40 9.68 14.93 7.11
CA VAL A 40 8.58 14.28 7.83
C VAL A 40 8.20 15.04 9.10
N ARG A 41 9.17 15.66 9.78
CA ARG A 41 8.89 16.47 10.98
C ARG A 41 8.09 17.72 10.64
N GLU A 42 8.41 18.39 9.54
CA GLU A 42 7.65 19.55 9.06
C GLU A 42 6.20 19.18 8.74
N GLU A 43 6.01 18.09 7.99
CA GLU A 43 4.67 17.58 7.66
C GLU A 43 3.90 17.16 8.93
N PHE A 44 4.58 16.48 9.86
CA PHE A 44 4.00 16.03 11.11
C PHE A 44 3.42 17.18 11.92
N TRP A 45 4.19 18.26 12.14
CA TRP A 45 3.70 19.40 12.90
C TRP A 45 2.55 20.11 12.20
N THR A 46 2.58 20.18 10.86
CA THR A 46 1.47 20.67 10.06
C THR A 46 0.20 19.84 10.30
N ARG A 47 0.32 18.50 10.37
CA ARG A 47 -0.80 17.59 10.66
C ARG A 47 -1.29 17.71 12.11
N VAL A 48 -0.39 17.85 13.07
CA VAL A 48 -0.72 18.03 14.50
C VAL A 48 -1.59 19.26 14.72
N PHE A 49 -1.21 20.40 14.14
CA PHE A 49 -1.95 21.67 14.30
C PHE A 49 -3.02 21.90 13.21
N LYS A 50 -3.28 20.91 12.34
CA LYS A 50 -4.30 20.99 11.30
C LYS A 50 -5.68 21.33 11.89
N SER A 51 -6.46 22.11 11.15
CA SER A 51 -7.79 22.58 11.56
C SER A 51 -7.78 23.36 12.88
N ASN A 52 -6.71 24.12 13.14
CA ASN A 52 -6.52 24.90 14.36
C ASN A 52 -6.61 24.07 15.65
N TRP A 53 -6.15 22.81 15.60
CA TRP A 53 -6.11 21.97 16.79
C TRP A 53 -5.14 22.54 17.84
N THR A 54 -5.53 22.46 19.11
CA THR A 54 -4.75 22.91 20.28
C THR A 54 -4.85 21.89 21.41
N THR A 55 -3.99 22.01 22.43
CA THR A 55 -4.01 21.10 23.59
C THR A 55 -5.27 21.19 24.46
N SER A 56 -6.17 22.16 24.23
CA SER A 56 -7.50 22.18 24.88
C SER A 56 -8.58 21.44 24.09
N ASN A 57 -8.31 21.07 22.83
CA ASN A 57 -9.22 20.28 22.02
C ASN A 57 -9.16 18.80 22.41
N LEU A 58 -10.24 18.07 22.11
CA LEU A 58 -10.24 16.61 22.24
C LEU A 58 -9.20 15.99 21.32
N ASN A 59 -8.43 15.04 21.86
CA ASN A 59 -7.54 14.20 21.08
C ASN A 59 -8.26 12.89 20.74
N ILE A 60 -8.90 12.86 19.57
CA ILE A 60 -9.70 11.71 19.14
C ILE A 60 -8.76 10.62 18.61
N ALA A 61 -8.85 9.42 19.18
CA ALA A 61 -8.07 8.29 18.70
C ALA A 61 -8.51 7.89 17.28
N PRO A 62 -7.58 7.54 16.39
CA PRO A 62 -7.93 7.09 15.05
C PRO A 62 -8.71 5.77 15.10
N VAL A 63 -9.61 5.61 14.14
CA VAL A 63 -10.35 4.35 13.94
C VAL A 63 -9.40 3.20 13.57
N LYS A 64 -9.91 1.97 13.63
CA LYS A 64 -9.16 0.79 13.18
C LYS A 64 -8.84 0.92 11.69
N LEU A 65 -7.67 0.40 11.28
CA LEU A 65 -7.27 0.33 9.87
C LEU A 65 -8.38 -0.35 9.07
N PRO A 66 -9.02 0.35 8.10
CA PRO A 66 -10.06 -0.26 7.28
C PRO A 66 -9.49 -1.44 6.48
N LYS A 67 -10.32 -2.46 6.31
CA LYS A 67 -10.01 -3.56 5.38
C LYS A 67 -9.99 -3.00 3.97
N ARG A 68 -9.07 -3.53 3.15
CA ARG A 68 -9.03 -3.21 1.73
C ARG A 68 -10.32 -3.64 1.05
N THR A 69 -10.86 -2.76 0.22
CA THR A 69 -12.00 -3.00 -0.65
C THR A 69 -11.54 -3.69 -1.94
N ASN A 70 -12.48 -4.17 -2.76
CA ASN A 70 -12.10 -4.76 -4.05
C ASN A 70 -11.58 -3.71 -5.01
N ASP A 71 -12.24 -2.55 -5.05
CA ASP A 71 -11.93 -1.45 -5.97
C ASP A 71 -10.53 -0.87 -5.72
N GLU A 72 -10.04 -0.89 -4.48
CA GLU A 72 -8.65 -0.51 -4.15
C GLU A 72 -7.58 -1.49 -4.65
N SER A 73 -7.97 -2.66 -5.16
CA SER A 73 -7.03 -3.73 -5.56
C SER A 73 -7.29 -4.31 -6.94
N ALA A 74 -8.28 -3.79 -7.67
CA ALA A 74 -8.69 -4.32 -8.95
C ALA A 74 -9.13 -3.19 -9.88
N LEU A 75 -8.83 -3.33 -11.16
CA LEU A 75 -9.34 -2.46 -12.22
C LEU A 75 -10.11 -3.28 -13.24
N LEU A 76 -11.13 -2.67 -13.84
CA LEU A 76 -11.80 -3.20 -15.02
C LEU A 76 -10.84 -3.04 -16.19
N ILE A 77 -10.42 -4.16 -16.78
CA ILE A 77 -9.37 -4.19 -17.81
C ILE A 77 -9.85 -4.89 -19.08
N GLY A 78 -10.91 -5.68 -19.03
CA GLY A 78 -11.30 -6.48 -20.19
C GLY A 78 -12.72 -7.02 -20.14
N THR A 79 -13.04 -7.83 -21.14
CA THR A 79 -14.29 -8.59 -21.23
C THR A 79 -14.06 -10.07 -21.45
N LEU A 80 -15.03 -10.89 -21.04
CA LEU A 80 -15.03 -12.33 -21.30
C LEU A 80 -15.31 -12.63 -22.78
N ASN A 81 -14.53 -13.50 -23.40
CA ASN A 81 -14.76 -13.92 -24.80
C ASN A 81 -15.70 -15.12 -24.90
N GLN A 82 -16.06 -15.68 -23.74
CA GLN A 82 -16.82 -16.90 -23.64
C GLN A 82 -17.62 -16.94 -22.35
N ASN A 83 -18.65 -17.78 -22.34
CA ASN A 83 -19.42 -18.09 -21.15
C ASN A 83 -18.56 -18.90 -20.17
N VAL A 84 -18.38 -18.42 -18.94
CA VAL A 84 -17.61 -19.10 -17.90
C VAL A 84 -18.55 -19.69 -16.83
N PRO A 85 -18.61 -21.01 -16.65
CA PRO A 85 -19.46 -21.62 -15.65
C PRO A 85 -18.97 -21.34 -14.22
N LYS A 86 -19.91 -21.31 -13.27
CA LYS A 86 -19.70 -21.28 -11.82
C LYS A 86 -20.73 -22.20 -11.18
N ASN A 87 -20.28 -23.20 -10.43
CA ASN A 87 -21.14 -24.20 -9.78
C ASN A 87 -22.14 -24.89 -10.73
N GLY A 88 -21.67 -25.27 -11.94
CA GLY A 88 -22.48 -26.01 -12.91
C GLY A 88 -23.46 -25.18 -13.75
N SER A 89 -23.48 -23.84 -13.60
CA SER A 89 -24.32 -22.94 -14.42
C SER A 89 -23.51 -21.73 -14.89
N VAL A 90 -23.97 -21.02 -15.93
CA VAL A 90 -23.35 -19.77 -16.39
C VAL A 90 -24.15 -18.59 -15.84
N PRO A 91 -23.70 -17.94 -14.76
CA PRO A 91 -24.38 -16.76 -14.24
C PRO A 91 -24.27 -15.59 -15.24
N GLY A 92 -25.24 -14.66 -15.19
CA GLY A 92 -25.30 -13.53 -16.11
C GLY A 92 -23.99 -12.73 -16.19
N TYR A 93 -23.34 -12.54 -15.03
CA TYR A 93 -22.09 -11.79 -14.90
C TYR A 93 -20.83 -12.55 -15.38
N ARG A 94 -20.97 -13.79 -15.86
CA ARG A 94 -19.90 -14.59 -16.48
C ARG A 94 -20.24 -15.02 -17.91
N ARG A 95 -21.19 -14.34 -18.54
CA ARG A 95 -21.47 -14.56 -19.96
C ARG A 95 -20.39 -13.89 -20.81
N SER A 96 -20.33 -14.25 -22.09
CA SER A 96 -19.55 -13.50 -23.08
C SER A 96 -19.87 -11.99 -22.99
N ASP A 97 -18.88 -11.18 -23.29
CA ASP A 97 -18.91 -9.72 -23.36
C ASP A 97 -19.17 -9.05 -21.99
N GLN A 98 -19.08 -9.82 -20.90
CA GLN A 98 -19.18 -9.25 -19.55
C GLN A 98 -17.83 -8.73 -19.09
N PRO A 99 -17.79 -7.57 -18.41
CA PRO A 99 -16.56 -7.02 -17.87
C PRO A 99 -15.89 -7.94 -16.85
N VAL A 100 -14.55 -7.92 -16.88
CA VAL A 100 -13.69 -8.61 -15.93
C VAL A 100 -12.72 -7.62 -15.31
N LEU A 101 -12.36 -7.89 -14.06
CA LEU A 101 -11.32 -7.13 -13.39
C LEU A 101 -10.02 -7.92 -13.36
N LEU A 102 -8.91 -7.21 -13.55
CA LEU A 102 -7.60 -7.70 -13.15
C LEU A 102 -7.36 -7.27 -11.71
N LYS A 103 -7.01 -8.21 -10.84
CA LYS A 103 -6.88 -7.98 -9.40
C LYS A 103 -5.49 -8.34 -8.90
N VAL A 104 -4.98 -7.52 -7.99
CA VAL A 104 -3.74 -7.75 -7.23
C VAL A 104 -4.06 -8.41 -5.90
N SER A 105 -3.31 -9.46 -5.57
CA SER A 105 -3.21 -10.00 -4.21
C SER A 105 -1.76 -9.91 -3.76
N MET A 106 -1.54 -9.20 -2.66
CA MET A 106 -0.26 -9.18 -1.97
C MET A 106 -0.17 -10.29 -0.94
N LYS A 107 0.93 -11.03 -0.97
CA LYS A 107 1.36 -11.96 0.08
C LYS A 107 2.73 -11.53 0.57
N ILE A 108 3.11 -12.00 1.74
CA ILE A 108 4.49 -11.85 2.24
C ILE A 108 5.18 -13.19 2.03
N ASP A 109 6.36 -13.15 1.42
CA ASP A 109 7.25 -14.30 1.43
C ASP A 109 7.74 -14.50 2.88
N PRO A 110 7.40 -15.62 3.55
CA PRO A 110 7.75 -15.82 4.94
C PRO A 110 9.25 -16.01 5.17
N GLN A 111 10.05 -16.31 4.13
CA GLN A 111 11.49 -16.51 4.23
C GLN A 111 12.26 -15.20 4.07
N LEU A 112 11.77 -14.30 3.22
CA LEU A 112 12.45 -13.05 2.86
C LEU A 112 11.82 -11.80 3.51
N ASP A 113 10.63 -11.92 4.10
CA ASP A 113 9.78 -10.80 4.55
C ASP A 113 9.54 -9.73 3.47
N VAL A 114 9.52 -10.19 2.21
CA VAL A 114 9.32 -9.36 1.02
C VAL A 114 7.88 -9.47 0.53
N PRO A 115 7.24 -8.37 0.12
CA PRO A 115 5.95 -8.43 -0.56
C PRO A 115 6.05 -9.12 -1.92
N VAL A 116 5.17 -10.10 -2.15
CA VAL A 116 5.00 -10.81 -3.42
C VAL A 116 3.61 -10.51 -3.97
N ALA A 117 3.57 -9.88 -5.14
CA ALA A 117 2.33 -9.62 -5.84
C ALA A 117 1.92 -10.82 -6.70
N SER A 118 0.61 -11.08 -6.79
CA SER A 118 0.03 -12.01 -7.74
C SER A 118 -1.16 -11.36 -8.42
N PHE A 119 -1.22 -11.48 -9.74
CA PHE A 119 -2.27 -10.92 -10.57
C PHE A 119 -3.18 -12.03 -11.08
N PHE A 120 -4.48 -11.84 -10.96
CA PHE A 120 -5.46 -12.82 -11.39
C PHE A 120 -6.74 -12.14 -11.85
N TRP A 121 -7.39 -12.78 -12.82
CA TRP A 121 -8.65 -12.32 -13.36
C TRP A 121 -9.80 -12.72 -12.46
N VAL A 122 -10.73 -11.78 -12.23
CA VAL A 122 -11.97 -12.01 -11.50
C VAL A 122 -13.17 -11.50 -12.30
N ASP A 123 -14.32 -12.14 -12.10
CA ASP A 123 -15.57 -11.58 -12.61
C ASP A 123 -15.91 -10.22 -11.97
N GLN A 124 -16.86 -9.49 -12.55
CA GLN A 124 -17.29 -8.17 -12.08
C GLN A 124 -17.72 -8.07 -10.61
N GLN A 125 -17.90 -9.19 -9.89
CA GLN A 125 -18.16 -9.16 -8.45
C GLN A 125 -16.88 -8.95 -7.63
N GLY A 126 -15.70 -9.23 -8.18
CA GLY A 126 -14.41 -8.88 -7.58
C GLY A 126 -14.01 -9.68 -6.32
N HIS A 127 -14.77 -10.70 -5.90
CA HIS A 127 -14.51 -11.47 -4.69
C HIS A 127 -13.36 -12.50 -4.85
N ARG A 128 -12.79 -12.97 -3.73
CA ARG A 128 -11.67 -13.95 -3.69
C ARG A 128 -12.05 -15.38 -4.14
N GLY A 129 -13.31 -15.63 -4.49
CA GLY A 129 -13.78 -16.90 -5.08
C GLY A 129 -14.32 -16.73 -6.49
N SER A 130 -14.05 -15.59 -7.11
CA SER A 130 -14.54 -15.22 -8.45
C SER A 130 -13.47 -15.33 -9.52
N GLU A 131 -12.37 -16.03 -9.21
CA GLU A 131 -11.26 -16.24 -10.14
C GLU A 131 -11.72 -16.87 -11.45
N LEU A 132 -11.08 -16.43 -12.53
CA LEU A 132 -11.36 -16.82 -13.91
C LEU A 132 -10.13 -17.50 -14.52
N SER A 133 -9.59 -18.50 -13.83
CA SER A 133 -8.25 -19.06 -14.09
C SER A 133 -8.02 -19.61 -15.51
N ASN A 134 -9.08 -19.99 -16.22
CA ASN A 134 -9.02 -20.53 -17.59
C ASN A 134 -9.90 -19.75 -18.59
N ALA A 135 -10.33 -18.53 -18.25
CA ALA A 135 -11.17 -17.74 -19.14
C ALA A 135 -10.32 -17.11 -20.26
N SER A 136 -10.83 -17.16 -21.49
CA SER A 136 -10.34 -16.28 -22.56
C SER A 136 -10.91 -14.89 -22.35
N ILE A 137 -10.02 -13.90 -22.31
CA ILE A 137 -10.32 -12.50 -21.98
C ILE A 137 -9.74 -11.62 -23.07
N ASP A 138 -10.58 -10.76 -23.63
CA ASP A 138 -10.16 -9.64 -24.46
C ASP A 138 -9.83 -8.48 -23.52
N ILE A 139 -8.58 -8.02 -23.56
CA ILE A 139 -8.15 -6.83 -22.84
C ILE A 139 -8.70 -5.62 -23.61
N GLU A 140 -9.37 -4.72 -22.91
CA GLU A 140 -9.91 -3.49 -23.49
C GLU A 140 -8.76 -2.54 -23.86
N GLY A 141 -8.86 -1.93 -25.04
CA GLY A 141 -7.81 -1.11 -25.63
C GLY A 141 -6.67 -1.93 -26.23
N ASP A 142 -5.65 -1.25 -26.74
CA ASP A 142 -4.45 -1.87 -27.33
C ASP A 142 -3.42 -2.29 -26.25
N LEU A 143 -3.86 -2.53 -25.01
CA LEU A 143 -2.98 -2.88 -23.89
C LEU A 143 -2.56 -4.35 -23.95
N THR A 144 -1.28 -4.61 -23.71
CA THR A 144 -0.78 -5.94 -23.39
C THR A 144 -1.14 -6.32 -21.95
N LEU A 145 -1.11 -7.62 -21.64
CA LEU A 145 -1.32 -8.10 -20.27
C LEU A 145 -0.32 -7.50 -19.27
N ASP A 146 0.92 -7.28 -19.68
CA ASP A 146 1.95 -6.75 -18.79
C ASP A 146 1.73 -5.26 -18.51
N GLU A 147 1.32 -4.47 -19.51
CA GLU A 147 0.91 -3.07 -19.30
C GLU A 147 -0.31 -2.99 -18.36
N ALA A 148 -1.31 -3.86 -18.55
CA ALA A 148 -2.45 -3.92 -17.65
C ALA A 148 -2.05 -4.26 -16.19
N LYS A 149 -1.11 -5.20 -15.99
CA LYS A 149 -0.56 -5.47 -14.65
C LYS A 149 0.13 -4.25 -14.04
N VAL A 150 0.86 -3.48 -14.86
CA VAL A 150 1.50 -2.25 -14.41
C VAL A 150 0.45 -1.25 -13.93
N GLU A 151 -0.62 -1.03 -14.70
CA GLU A 151 -1.71 -0.12 -14.32
C GLU A 151 -2.41 -0.55 -13.03
N VAL A 152 -2.78 -1.82 -12.91
CA VAL A 152 -3.41 -2.32 -11.66
C VAL A 152 -2.44 -2.25 -10.47
N GLY A 153 -1.14 -2.50 -10.71
CA GLY A 153 -0.11 -2.38 -9.69
C GLY A 153 0.04 -0.95 -9.16
N LEU A 154 0.10 0.04 -10.05
CA LEU A 154 0.15 1.45 -9.68
C LEU A 154 -1.10 1.88 -8.93
N HIS A 155 -2.28 1.47 -9.40
CA HIS A 155 -3.54 1.74 -8.71
C HIS A 155 -3.57 1.14 -7.31
N TYR A 156 -3.13 -0.11 -7.15
CA TYR A 156 -3.00 -0.74 -5.84
C TYR A 156 -2.05 0.05 -4.93
N ASP A 157 -0.88 0.44 -5.43
CA ASP A 157 0.14 1.15 -4.66
C ASP A 157 -0.34 2.51 -4.16
N THR A 158 -1.05 3.28 -5.00
CA THR A 158 -1.68 4.54 -4.59
C THR A 158 -2.68 4.32 -3.47
N ASN A 159 -3.58 3.33 -3.62
CA ASN A 159 -4.60 3.05 -2.60
C ASN A 159 -4.00 2.51 -1.30
N GLU A 160 -2.95 1.68 -1.37
CA GLU A 160 -2.29 1.16 -0.17
C GLU A 160 -1.53 2.26 0.59
N LYS A 161 -0.86 3.17 -0.13
CA LYS A 161 -0.22 4.36 0.47
C LYS A 161 -1.25 5.25 1.18
N GLU A 162 -2.42 5.47 0.58
CA GLU A 162 -3.49 6.24 1.22
C GLU A 162 -4.06 5.50 2.44
N ARG A 163 -4.44 4.24 2.27
CA ARG A 163 -5.12 3.43 3.30
C ARG A 163 -4.23 3.15 4.51
N VAL A 164 -3.06 2.58 4.30
CA VAL A 164 -2.12 2.21 5.38
C VAL A 164 -1.29 3.41 5.80
N GLY A 165 -0.72 4.12 4.83
CA GLY A 165 0.13 5.28 5.13
C GLY A 165 -0.64 6.42 5.79
N GLY A 166 -1.86 6.71 5.32
CA GLY A 166 -2.76 7.67 5.95
C GLY A 166 -3.21 7.27 7.36
N TRP A 167 -3.44 5.98 7.58
CA TRP A 167 -3.76 5.45 8.92
C TRP A 167 -2.57 5.57 9.88
N ASN A 168 -1.36 5.20 9.46
CA ASN A 168 -0.13 5.37 10.26
C ASN A 168 0.09 6.84 10.63
N TRP A 169 -0.09 7.75 9.68
CA TRP A 169 -0.04 9.19 9.93
C TRP A 169 -1.05 9.64 10.99
N SER A 170 -2.27 9.10 10.93
CA SER A 170 -3.31 9.42 11.91
C SER A 170 -2.95 8.94 13.32
N LYS A 171 -2.33 7.76 13.43
CA LYS A 171 -1.80 7.20 14.69
C LYS A 171 -0.69 8.06 15.29
N VAL A 172 0.33 8.36 14.49
CA VAL A 172 1.47 9.16 14.94
C VAL A 172 1.04 10.58 15.31
N THR A 173 0.10 11.18 14.56
CA THR A 173 -0.47 12.49 14.90
C THR A 173 -1.20 12.45 16.24
N TYR A 174 -2.01 11.41 16.50
CA TYR A 174 -2.71 11.22 17.77
C TYR A 174 -1.73 11.09 18.95
N TRP A 175 -0.67 10.31 18.80
CA TRP A 175 0.38 10.17 19.80
C TRP A 175 1.15 11.47 20.03
N GLY A 176 1.51 12.18 18.97
CA GLY A 176 2.11 13.51 19.02
C GLY A 176 1.28 14.52 19.81
N ARG A 177 -0.03 14.54 19.55
CA ARG A 177 -0.98 15.36 20.29
C ARG A 177 -1.08 14.97 21.75
N ALA A 178 -1.03 13.67 22.08
CA ALA A 178 -1.01 13.19 23.46
C ALA A 178 0.26 13.67 24.20
N ARG A 179 1.43 13.58 23.57
CA ARG A 179 2.69 14.12 24.12
C ARG A 179 2.59 15.64 24.36
N LEU A 180 2.02 16.40 23.43
CA LEU A 180 1.79 17.84 23.61
C LEU A 180 0.86 18.16 24.78
N ILE A 181 -0.21 17.38 24.95
CA ILE A 181 -1.15 17.54 26.08
C ILE A 181 -0.41 17.32 27.41
N ASN A 182 0.42 16.27 27.49
CA ASN A 182 1.21 15.98 28.70
C ASN A 182 2.16 17.14 29.03
N ILE A 183 2.85 17.71 28.03
CA ILE A 183 3.70 18.90 28.22
C ILE A 183 2.88 20.09 28.73
N ALA A 184 1.74 20.38 28.10
CA ALA A 184 0.85 21.48 28.50
C ALA A 184 0.32 21.36 29.94
N GLN A 185 0.21 20.12 30.43
CA GLN A 185 -0.20 19.77 31.80
C GLN A 185 0.97 19.66 32.78
N GLY A 186 2.22 19.76 32.32
CA GLY A 186 3.42 19.57 33.14
C GLY A 186 3.63 18.12 33.59
N ILE A 187 3.06 17.15 32.88
CA ILE A 187 3.16 15.73 33.19
C ILE A 187 4.40 15.16 32.48
N ILE A 188 5.30 14.57 33.26
CA ILE A 188 6.46 13.84 32.76
C ILE A 188 6.10 12.35 32.78
N THR A 189 5.55 11.85 31.67
CA THR A 189 5.32 10.40 31.47
C THR A 189 6.33 9.84 30.49
N ALA A 190 6.79 8.61 30.74
CA ALA A 190 7.50 7.84 29.72
C ALA A 190 6.56 7.58 28.52
N ALA A 191 7.15 7.54 27.32
CA ALA A 191 6.48 7.14 26.10
C ALA A 191 5.88 5.74 26.27
N GLY A 192 4.55 5.64 26.21
CA GLY A 192 3.79 4.40 26.32
C GLY A 192 3.15 3.98 24.99
N GLU A 193 3.56 4.59 23.89
CA GLU A 193 3.02 4.33 22.57
C GLU A 193 3.52 2.98 22.02
N ASP A 194 2.58 2.14 21.58
CA ASP A 194 2.89 0.87 20.92
C ASP A 194 3.13 1.10 19.42
N VAL A 195 4.39 1.37 19.05
CA VAL A 195 4.80 1.61 17.66
C VAL A 195 4.63 0.38 16.75
N GLU A 196 4.46 -0.82 17.31
CA GLU A 196 4.17 -2.05 16.55
C GLU A 196 2.72 -2.09 16.02
N GLU A 197 1.87 -1.16 16.48
CA GLU A 197 0.57 -0.94 15.85
C GLU A 197 0.72 -0.46 14.41
N LEU A 198 1.76 0.32 14.08
CA LEU A 198 2.00 0.83 12.73
C LEU A 198 2.20 -0.33 11.75
N LYS A 199 1.57 -0.25 10.59
CA LYS A 199 1.61 -1.31 9.58
C LYS A 199 2.51 -0.91 8.41
N PRO A 200 3.38 -1.80 7.91
CA PRO A 200 4.17 -1.48 6.73
C PRO A 200 3.23 -1.30 5.53
N VAL A 201 3.41 -0.21 4.80
CA VAL A 201 2.90 -0.05 3.44
C VAL A 201 3.61 -1.11 2.59
N ARG A 202 2.85 -1.88 1.81
CA ARG A 202 3.37 -2.94 0.96
C ARG A 202 3.00 -2.65 -0.48
N LEU A 203 3.98 -2.50 -1.33
CA LEU A 203 3.81 -2.06 -2.71
C LEU A 203 4.08 -3.20 -3.68
N VAL A 204 3.39 -3.17 -4.82
CA VAL A 204 3.69 -3.97 -6.00
C VAL A 204 5.03 -3.54 -6.59
N GLN A 205 5.37 -2.24 -6.50
CA GLN A 205 6.69 -1.76 -6.91
C GLN A 205 7.83 -2.50 -6.16
N GLU A 206 7.69 -2.78 -4.87
CA GLU A 206 8.70 -3.56 -4.11
C GLU A 206 8.84 -4.97 -4.71
N HIS A 207 7.72 -5.61 -5.06
CA HIS A 207 7.73 -6.93 -5.69
C HIS A 207 8.56 -6.94 -6.99
N TRP A 208 8.36 -5.95 -7.86
CA TRP A 208 9.09 -5.85 -9.13
C TRP A 208 10.59 -5.63 -8.93
N MET A 209 10.98 -4.75 -8.00
CA MET A 209 12.41 -4.55 -7.69
C MET A 209 13.09 -5.85 -7.28
N HIS A 210 12.43 -6.68 -6.47
CA HIS A 210 13.00 -7.97 -6.03
C HIS A 210 12.98 -9.07 -7.11
N THR A 211 12.06 -9.01 -8.07
CA THR A 211 12.01 -9.98 -9.17
C THR A 211 12.95 -9.63 -10.31
N GLU A 212 13.18 -8.33 -10.57
CA GLU A 212 14.15 -7.86 -11.57
C GLU A 212 15.60 -8.00 -11.09
N ASP A 213 15.86 -7.80 -9.79
CA ASP A 213 17.19 -7.97 -9.19
C ASP A 213 17.55 -9.45 -8.88
N SER A 214 16.66 -10.40 -9.18
CA SER A 214 16.93 -11.82 -9.01
C SER A 214 17.83 -12.32 -10.15
N PRO A 215 19.06 -12.82 -9.89
CA PRO A 215 20.05 -13.21 -10.91
C PRO A 215 19.70 -14.49 -11.71
N GLN A 216 18.42 -14.86 -11.80
CA GLN A 216 17.96 -16.06 -12.50
C GLN A 216 17.48 -15.83 -13.94
N ASN A 217 17.40 -14.58 -14.41
CA ASN A 217 17.11 -14.31 -15.83
C ASN A 217 18.34 -14.38 -16.76
N SER A 218 19.50 -14.82 -16.25
CA SER A 218 20.76 -14.93 -17.03
C SER A 218 21.04 -16.34 -17.59
N LEU A 219 20.13 -17.30 -17.46
CA LEU A 219 20.38 -18.70 -17.85
C LEU A 219 19.21 -19.33 -18.63
N SER A 220 18.92 -18.81 -19.82
CA SER A 220 18.25 -19.59 -20.88
C SER A 220 18.20 -18.84 -22.20
N GLN A 221 19.30 -18.89 -22.96
CA GLN A 221 19.45 -18.74 -24.41
C GLN A 221 20.97 -18.81 -24.62
N VAL A 222 21.57 -19.93 -25.01
CA VAL A 222 21.50 -20.51 -26.36
C VAL A 222 21.73 -22.01 -26.25
N ASP A 223 20.78 -22.81 -26.72
CA ASP A 223 21.07 -24.13 -27.25
C ASP A 223 20.30 -24.30 -28.55
N GLY A 224 21.02 -24.66 -29.63
CA GLY A 224 20.43 -25.15 -30.88
C GLY A 224 20.25 -24.14 -32.01
N LEU A 225 21.29 -24.01 -32.86
CA LEU A 225 21.07 -23.89 -34.31
C LEU A 225 21.83 -25.01 -35.02
N GLU A 226 21.06 -25.72 -35.83
CA GLU A 226 21.38 -26.90 -36.62
C GLU A 226 22.56 -26.67 -37.57
N GLY A 227 23.31 -27.75 -37.85
CA GLY A 227 24.54 -27.69 -38.64
C GLY A 227 24.37 -27.59 -40.16
N VAL A 228 25.49 -27.36 -40.85
CA VAL A 228 25.73 -27.72 -42.27
C VAL A 228 27.24 -27.95 -42.51
N VAL A 229 27.58 -29.22 -42.77
CA VAL A 229 28.56 -29.89 -43.68
C VAL A 229 29.79 -29.17 -44.32
N ASN A 230 30.87 -29.97 -44.46
CA ASN A 230 32.04 -30.00 -45.39
C ASN A 230 33.34 -29.32 -44.88
N VAL A 231 34.53 -29.93 -44.86
CA VAL A 231 35.20 -30.94 -45.72
C VAL A 231 35.98 -31.96 -44.87
#